data_AF-A0A940V0M1-F1
#
_entry.id   AF-A0A940V0M1-F1
#
_cell.length_a   1.000
_cell.length_b   1.000
_cell.length_c   1.000
_cell.angle_alpha   90.00
_cell.angle_beta   90.00
_cell.angle_gamma   90.00
#
_symmetry.space_group_name_H-M   'P 1'
#
loop_
_entity.id
_entity.type
_entity.pdbx_description
1 polymer ?
#
loop_
_entity_poly.entity_id
_entity_poly.type
_entity_poly.pdbx_seq_one_letter_code
_entity_poly.pdbx_strand_id
1 'polypeptide(L)'
;MRKEKDTARHIGIVEPQYFTFAHPPDEFILESNDRIGPVTIAYETYGELNEDRTNAVLVLHALTGDAHAAGYHRGQKAAGWWHDMIGPGLAFDTDKHFVICSNVLGGCRGSTGPSSIDPLTQKPYGLDFPLVTIRDMVHAQRHLVSHLGIDKLLTVVGGSMGGMQAIQ
;
A
#
# COMPACT_ATOMS: atom_id res chain seq x y z
N MET A 1 9.63 -18.66 -32.87
CA MET A 1 10.27 -17.35 -32.60
C MET A 1 9.40 -16.48 -31.68
N ARG A 2 9.13 -16.91 -30.43
CA ARG A 2 8.21 -16.21 -29.50
C ARG A 2 8.80 -15.97 -28.10
N LYS A 3 10.13 -16.00 -27.94
CA LYS A 3 10.79 -16.00 -26.62
C LYS A 3 11.69 -14.79 -26.31
N GLU A 4 11.79 -13.79 -27.18
CA GLU A 4 12.78 -12.70 -27.01
C GLU A 4 12.19 -11.30 -26.79
N LYS A 5 10.87 -11.15 -26.60
CA LYS A 5 10.23 -9.82 -26.39
C LYS A 5 9.68 -9.56 -24.98
N ASP A 6 9.70 -10.52 -24.06
CA ASP A 6 9.01 -10.36 -22.76
C ASP A 6 9.85 -9.76 -21.64
N THR A 7 11.18 -9.72 -21.75
CA THR A 7 12.04 -9.25 -20.64
C THR A 7 12.00 -7.74 -20.41
N ALA A 8 11.45 -6.95 -21.34
CA ALA A 8 11.41 -5.49 -21.25
C ALA A 8 10.15 -4.92 -20.57
N ARG A 9 9.24 -5.78 -20.07
CA ARG A 9 7.91 -5.37 -19.55
C ARG A 9 7.77 -5.46 -18.03
N HIS A 10 8.84 -5.76 -17.31
CA HIS A 10 8.75 -6.07 -15.89
C HIS A 10 9.48 -5.01 -15.05
N ILE A 11 8.83 -4.61 -13.95
CA ILE A 11 9.32 -3.61 -12.99
C ILE A 11 10.73 -3.90 -12.45
N GLY A 12 11.14 -5.17 -12.41
CA GLY A 12 12.42 -5.58 -11.82
C GLY A 12 12.36 -5.69 -10.30
N ILE A 13 13.43 -5.25 -9.62
CA ILE A 13 13.52 -5.32 -8.16
C ILE A 13 12.82 -4.12 -7.53
N VAL A 14 12.00 -4.38 -6.52
CA VAL A 14 11.27 -3.36 -5.76
C VAL A 14 11.62 -3.51 -4.29
N GLU A 15 11.72 -2.38 -3.59
CA GLU A 15 11.97 -2.33 -2.16
C GLU A 15 10.77 -1.68 -1.45
N PRO A 16 10.27 -2.30 -0.36
CA PRO A 16 9.19 -1.72 0.40
C PRO A 16 9.64 -0.44 1.09
N GLN A 17 8.77 0.55 1.09
CA GLN A 17 8.92 1.81 1.79
C GLN A 17 7.96 1.85 2.99
N TYR A 18 8.30 2.69 3.97
CA TYR A 18 7.55 2.80 5.22
C TYR A 18 7.31 4.27 5.54
N PHE A 19 6.06 4.63 5.75
CA PHE A 19 5.65 5.94 6.20
C PHE A 19 5.01 5.82 7.58
N THR A 20 5.57 6.50 8.57
CA THR A 20 5.05 6.52 9.94
C THR A 20 4.49 7.89 10.27
N PHE A 21 3.29 7.92 10.83
CA PHE A 21 2.58 9.12 11.26
C PHE A 21 1.83 8.88 12.57
N ALA A 22 1.06 9.88 13.01
CA ALA A 22 0.24 9.81 14.22
C ALA A 22 1.03 9.41 15.48
N HIS A 23 2.18 10.04 15.67
CA HIS A 23 2.99 9.87 16.88
C HIS A 23 2.26 10.49 18.09
N PRO A 24 2.36 9.90 19.29
CA PRO A 24 1.84 10.52 20.51
C PRO A 24 2.37 11.96 20.67
N PRO A 25 1.52 12.94 21.04
CA PRO A 25 0.13 12.80 21.49
C PRO A 25 -0.94 12.82 20.38
N ASP A 26 -0.57 13.03 19.11
CA ASP A 26 -1.47 13.21 17.97
C ASP A 26 -1.82 11.87 17.29
N GLU A 27 -2.32 10.93 18.10
CA GLU A 27 -2.64 9.56 17.67
C GLU A 27 -3.80 9.52 16.66
N PHE A 28 -3.80 8.46 15.84
CA PHE A 28 -4.81 8.24 14.82
C PHE A 28 -6.11 7.78 15.48
N ILE A 29 -7.21 8.49 15.19
CA ILE A 29 -8.53 8.21 15.75
C ILE A 29 -9.26 7.29 14.79
N LEU A 30 -9.59 6.09 15.26
CA LEU A 30 -10.37 5.10 14.52
C LEU A 30 -11.86 5.44 14.55
N GLU A 31 -12.64 4.80 13.69
CA GLU A 31 -14.09 4.93 13.66
C GLU A 31 -14.75 4.49 15.00
N SER A 32 -14.09 3.61 15.77
CA SER A 32 -14.51 3.24 17.12
C SER A 32 -14.29 4.33 18.18
N ASN A 33 -13.59 5.42 17.84
CA ASN A 33 -12.97 6.41 18.74
C ASN A 33 -11.75 5.90 19.54
N ASP A 34 -11.30 4.67 19.33
CA ASP A 34 -10.02 4.23 19.84
C ASP A 34 -8.88 5.01 19.19
N ARG A 35 -7.76 5.13 19.90
CA ARG A 35 -6.57 5.83 19.44
C ARG A 35 -5.43 4.86 19.27
N ILE A 36 -4.69 5.00 18.18
CA ILE A 36 -3.50 4.21 17.91
C ILE A 36 -2.38 5.09 17.36
N GLY A 37 -1.17 4.91 17.87
CA GLY A 37 0.00 5.67 17.45
C GLY A 37 1.29 5.12 18.05
N PRO A 38 2.42 5.15 17.32
CA PRO A 38 2.55 5.60 15.94
C PRO A 38 1.98 4.58 14.93
N VAL A 39 1.44 5.08 13.83
CA VAL A 39 0.91 4.26 12.72
C VAL A 39 1.91 4.23 11.58
N THR A 40 2.35 3.04 11.20
CA THR A 40 3.20 2.80 10.03
C THR A 40 2.39 2.20 8.90
N ILE A 41 2.58 2.71 7.68
CA ILE A 41 2.04 2.16 6.45
C ILE A 41 3.22 1.67 5.60
N ALA A 42 3.25 0.37 5.33
CA ALA A 42 4.16 -0.22 4.37
C ALA A 42 3.56 -0.09 2.97
N TYR A 43 4.34 0.39 2.01
CA TYR A 43 3.89 0.62 0.64
C TYR A 43 5.01 0.41 -0.37
N GLU A 44 4.62 0.23 -1.62
CA GLU A 44 5.49 0.22 -2.79
C GLU A 44 4.95 1.15 -3.86
N THR A 45 5.85 1.61 -4.72
CA THR A 45 5.54 2.51 -5.83
C THR A 45 6.17 1.99 -7.11
N TYR A 46 5.47 2.17 -8.23
CA TYR A 46 5.90 1.69 -9.54
C TYR A 46 5.70 2.79 -10.59
N GLY A 47 6.73 3.06 -11.39
CA GLY A 47 6.75 4.21 -12.30
C GLY A 47 7.16 5.51 -11.60
N GLU A 48 6.98 6.64 -12.28
CA GLU A 48 7.41 7.96 -11.81
C GLU A 48 6.23 8.93 -11.68
N LEU A 49 6.19 9.66 -10.57
CA LEU A 49 5.21 10.73 -10.34
C LEU A 49 5.60 11.94 -11.18
N ASN A 50 4.67 12.43 -12.01
CA ASN A 50 4.91 13.60 -12.84
C ASN A 50 4.96 14.91 -12.02
N GLU A 51 5.50 15.98 -12.61
CA GLU A 51 5.75 17.26 -11.93
C GLU A 51 4.47 17.89 -11.32
N ASP A 52 3.35 17.76 -12.02
CA ASP A 52 2.02 18.24 -11.61
C ASP A 52 1.26 17.23 -10.72
N ARG A 53 1.82 16.04 -10.49
CA ARG A 53 1.31 14.99 -9.59
C ARG A 53 -0.10 14.50 -9.93
N THR A 54 -0.41 14.47 -11.23
CA THR A 54 -1.73 14.10 -11.77
C THR A 54 -1.81 12.66 -12.26
N ASN A 55 -0.70 11.92 -12.32
CA ASN A 55 -0.65 10.56 -12.89
C ASN A 55 -0.68 9.43 -11.84
N ALA A 56 -1.07 9.72 -10.60
CA ALA A 56 -1.04 8.75 -9.50
C ALA A 56 -2.24 7.79 -9.50
N VAL A 57 -1.97 6.48 -9.40
CA VAL A 57 -2.97 5.41 -9.32
C VAL A 57 -2.82 4.64 -8.01
N LEU A 58 -3.88 4.59 -7.20
CA LEU A 58 -3.87 3.82 -5.95
C LEU A 58 -4.47 2.42 -6.16
N VAL A 59 -3.65 1.40 -5.91
CA VAL A 59 -4.03 -0.02 -5.96
C VAL A 59 -4.29 -0.53 -4.54
N LEU A 60 -5.47 -1.12 -4.35
CA LEU A 60 -5.96 -1.61 -3.06
C LEU A 60 -6.05 -3.13 -3.10
N HIS A 61 -5.27 -3.80 -2.25
CA HIS A 61 -5.15 -5.25 -2.25
C HIS A 61 -6.38 -5.96 -1.64
N ALA A 62 -6.60 -7.21 -2.05
CA ALA A 62 -7.60 -8.09 -1.45
C ALA A 62 -7.13 -8.62 -0.07
N LEU A 63 -7.97 -9.37 0.65
CA LEU A 63 -7.70 -9.79 2.04
C LEU A 63 -6.30 -10.40 2.29
N THR A 64 -5.80 -11.21 1.37
CA THR A 64 -4.52 -11.93 1.50
C THR A 64 -3.35 -11.25 0.80
N GLY A 65 -3.61 -10.15 0.08
CA GLY A 65 -2.56 -9.39 -0.60
C GLY A 65 -1.79 -8.50 0.37
N ASP A 66 -0.82 -7.77 -0.16
CA ASP A 66 0.00 -6.82 0.58
C ASP A 66 0.46 -5.67 -0.34
N ALA A 67 1.43 -4.89 0.12
CA ALA A 67 2.01 -3.79 -0.66
C ALA A 67 2.71 -4.27 -1.95
N HIS A 68 3.17 -5.53 -2.01
CA HIS A 68 3.95 -6.05 -3.13
C HIS A 68 3.06 -6.49 -4.30
N ALA A 69 2.55 -5.51 -5.05
CA ALA A 69 1.68 -5.74 -6.19
C ALA A 69 2.44 -6.14 -7.46
N ALA A 70 3.70 -5.70 -7.65
CA ALA A 70 4.46 -5.94 -8.88
C ALA A 70 5.98 -6.05 -8.65
N GLY A 71 6.69 -6.53 -9.67
CA GLY A 71 8.14 -6.75 -9.59
C GLY A 71 8.51 -7.93 -8.67
N TYR A 72 9.72 -7.89 -8.13
CA TYR A 72 10.30 -8.90 -7.25
C TYR A 72 11.05 -8.25 -6.09
N HIS A 73 11.03 -8.86 -4.90
CA HIS A 73 11.98 -8.52 -3.86
C HIS A 73 13.34 -9.18 -4.10
N ARG A 74 14.43 -8.52 -3.66
CA ARG A 74 15.79 -9.05 -3.79
C ARG A 74 15.89 -10.44 -3.16
N GLY A 75 16.34 -11.42 -3.96
CA GLY A 75 16.53 -12.81 -3.50
C GLY A 75 15.25 -13.64 -3.47
N GLN A 76 14.09 -13.08 -3.79
CA GLN A 76 12.83 -13.82 -3.91
C GLN A 76 12.56 -14.22 -5.36
N LYS A 77 11.88 -15.37 -5.53
CA LYS A 77 11.45 -15.87 -6.84
C LYS A 77 9.99 -15.55 -7.16
N ALA A 78 9.18 -15.32 -6.12
CA ALA A 78 7.79 -14.95 -6.28
C ALA A 78 7.71 -13.49 -6.70
N ALA A 79 6.91 -13.22 -7.73
CA ALA A 79 6.57 -11.87 -8.13
C ALA A 79 5.42 -11.32 -7.25
N GLY A 80 5.20 -10.01 -7.33
CA GLY A 80 4.05 -9.37 -6.71
C GLY A 80 2.69 -9.95 -7.15
N TRP A 81 1.68 -9.81 -6.30
CA TRP A 81 0.39 -10.50 -6.45
C TRP A 81 -0.43 -10.06 -7.68
N TRP A 82 -0.08 -8.92 -8.30
CA TRP A 82 -0.69 -8.42 -9.54
C TRP A 82 0.34 -8.12 -10.65
N HIS A 83 1.45 -8.84 -10.64
CA HIS A 83 2.61 -8.62 -11.51
C HIS A 83 2.27 -8.48 -13.00
N ASP A 84 1.36 -9.31 -13.52
CA ASP A 84 1.00 -9.31 -14.95
C ASP A 84 0.12 -8.11 -15.37
N MET A 85 -0.31 -7.28 -14.41
CA MET A 85 -1.15 -6.11 -14.67
C MET A 85 -0.39 -4.78 -14.52
N ILE A 86 0.72 -4.76 -13.77
CA ILE A 86 1.45 -3.53 -13.42
C ILE A 86 2.87 -3.60 -13.99
N GLY A 87 3.19 -2.71 -14.92
CA GLY A 87 4.50 -2.64 -15.57
C GLY A 87 4.50 -1.85 -16.88
N PRO A 88 5.67 -1.64 -17.50
CA PRO A 88 5.80 -0.91 -18.77
C PRO A 88 4.91 -1.47 -19.87
N GLY A 89 3.95 -0.66 -20.34
CA GLY A 89 2.99 -1.02 -21.39
C GLY A 89 1.91 -2.02 -20.98
N LEU A 90 1.75 -2.33 -19.69
CA LEU A 90 0.68 -3.19 -19.16
C LEU A 90 -0.60 -2.39 -18.85
N ALA A 91 -1.61 -3.04 -18.26
CA ALA A 91 -2.89 -2.42 -17.95
C ALA A 91 -2.74 -1.20 -17.02
N PHE A 92 -1.92 -1.35 -15.98
CA PHE A 92 -1.40 -0.25 -15.18
C PHE A 92 0.01 0.07 -15.69
N ASP A 93 0.02 0.85 -16.78
CA ASP A 93 1.22 1.21 -17.53
C ASP A 93 2.12 2.14 -16.71
N THR A 94 3.25 1.63 -16.21
CA THR A 94 4.18 2.39 -15.38
C THR A 94 5.09 3.33 -16.17
N ASP A 95 5.04 3.30 -17.50
CA ASP A 95 5.68 4.35 -18.33
C ASP A 95 4.85 5.65 -18.32
N LYS A 96 3.60 5.58 -17.83
CA LYS A 96 2.66 6.71 -17.82
C LYS A 96 2.16 7.07 -16.43
N HIS A 97 2.02 6.07 -15.56
CA HIS A 97 1.37 6.22 -14.27
C HIS A 97 2.33 5.96 -13.12
N PHE A 98 2.12 6.70 -12.04
CA PHE A 98 2.73 6.42 -10.75
C PHE A 98 1.79 5.55 -9.92
N VAL A 99 2.04 4.25 -9.93
CA VAL A 99 1.19 3.27 -9.24
C VAL A 99 1.66 3.12 -7.79
N ILE A 100 0.73 3.18 -6.85
CA ILE A 100 0.97 3.06 -5.41
C ILE A 100 0.20 1.85 -4.90
N CYS A 101 0.84 0.97 -4.14
CA CYS A 101 0.16 -0.10 -3.42
C CYS A 101 0.63 -0.12 -1.97
N SER A 102 -0.31 -0.08 -1.02
CA SER A 102 -0.01 -0.08 0.41
C SER A 102 -0.67 -1.25 1.10
N ASN A 103 0.03 -1.88 2.04
CA ASN A 103 -0.59 -2.84 2.93
C ASN A 103 -1.55 -2.10 3.89
N VAL A 104 -2.72 -2.68 4.14
CA VAL A 104 -3.75 -2.05 4.99
C VAL A 104 -3.32 -1.92 6.45
N LEU A 105 -3.85 -0.89 7.13
CA LEU A 105 -3.89 -0.83 8.60
C LEU A 105 -4.60 -2.08 9.14
N GLY A 106 -4.02 -2.72 10.16
CA GLY A 106 -4.48 -4.01 10.68
C GLY A 106 -3.93 -5.23 9.92
N GLY A 107 -3.21 -5.04 8.82
CA GLY A 107 -2.52 -6.13 8.11
C GLY A 107 -1.29 -6.65 8.85
N CYS A 108 -0.63 -7.67 8.28
CA CYS A 108 0.55 -8.32 8.89
C CYS A 108 1.82 -8.23 8.02
N ARG A 109 1.81 -7.36 7.01
CA ARG A 109 2.89 -7.22 6.00
C ARG A 109 3.50 -5.82 6.04
N GLY A 110 3.95 -5.42 7.23
CA GLY A 110 4.74 -4.20 7.46
C GLY A 110 3.95 -3.00 8.00
N SER A 111 2.70 -2.81 7.58
CA SER A 111 1.83 -1.79 8.19
C SER A 111 1.47 -2.16 9.63
N THR A 112 1.14 -1.16 10.45
CA THR A 112 0.71 -1.34 11.84
C THR A 112 -0.50 -2.28 11.91
N GLY A 113 -0.37 -3.34 12.70
CA GLY A 113 -1.38 -4.37 12.87
C GLY A 113 -1.17 -5.17 14.16
N PRO A 114 -1.92 -6.25 14.38
CA PRO A 114 -1.84 -7.05 15.61
C PRO A 114 -0.44 -7.61 15.93
N SER A 115 0.39 -7.84 14.91
CA SER A 115 1.78 -8.30 15.10
C SER A 115 2.78 -7.19 15.41
N SER A 116 2.39 -5.91 15.28
CA SER A 116 3.24 -4.77 15.56
C SER A 116 3.47 -4.61 17.07
N ILE A 117 4.62 -4.05 17.44
CA ILE A 117 4.94 -3.77 18.85
C ILE A 117 4.14 -2.56 19.32
N ASP A 118 3.40 -2.74 20.40
CA ASP A 118 2.73 -1.68 21.14
C ASP A 118 3.78 -0.84 21.89
N PRO A 119 3.88 0.48 21.65
CA PRO A 119 4.84 1.33 22.33
C PRO A 119 4.60 1.42 23.85
N LEU A 120 3.39 1.18 24.34
CA LEU A 120 3.07 1.23 25.77
C LEU A 120 3.55 -0.01 26.51
N THR A 121 3.35 -1.20 25.92
CA THR A 121 3.67 -2.48 26.57
C THR A 121 4.99 -3.10 26.11
N GLN A 122 5.58 -2.60 25.02
CA GLN A 122 6.78 -3.15 24.37
C GLN A 122 6.62 -4.63 23.94
N LYS A 123 5.38 -5.05 23.68
CA LYS A 123 5.01 -6.39 23.21
C LYS A 123 4.12 -6.28 21.97
N PRO A 124 3.97 -7.34 21.16
CA PRO A 124 2.98 -7.33 20.08
C PRO A 124 1.57 -7.03 20.61
N TYR A 125 0.80 -6.19 19.92
CA TYR A 125 -0.58 -5.86 20.31
C TYR A 125 -1.46 -7.12 20.48
N GLY A 126 -1.35 -8.08 19.57
CA GLY A 126 -2.15 -9.30 19.59
C GLY A 126 -3.65 -8.99 19.61
N LEU A 127 -4.35 -9.51 20.61
CA LEU A 127 -5.79 -9.30 20.79
C LEU A 127 -6.14 -7.90 21.31
N ASP A 128 -5.16 -7.14 21.80
CA ASP A 128 -5.34 -5.77 22.27
C ASP A 128 -5.29 -4.75 21.10
N PHE A 129 -5.03 -5.22 19.87
CA PHE A 129 -5.11 -4.36 18.69
C PHE A 129 -6.57 -3.93 18.48
N PRO A 130 -6.85 -2.62 18.33
CA PRO A 130 -8.21 -2.14 18.17
C PRO A 130 -8.84 -2.70 16.89
N LEU A 131 -10.17 -2.85 16.91
CA LEU A 131 -10.91 -3.24 15.72
C LEU A 131 -10.81 -2.13 14.67
N VAL A 132 -10.31 -2.46 13.48
CA VAL A 132 -10.21 -1.52 12.36
C VAL A 132 -11.28 -1.79 11.31
N THR A 133 -11.85 -0.74 10.74
CA THR A 133 -12.83 -0.83 9.66
C THR A 133 -12.19 -0.53 8.31
N ILE A 134 -12.92 -0.79 7.21
CA ILE A 134 -12.49 -0.40 5.86
C ILE A 134 -12.27 1.12 5.77
N ARG A 135 -13.07 1.91 6.49
CA ARG A 135 -12.93 3.38 6.52
C ARG A 135 -11.62 3.79 7.20
N ASP A 136 -11.24 3.13 8.29
CA ASP A 136 -9.95 3.37 8.95
C ASP A 136 -8.77 3.06 8.02
N MET A 137 -8.86 1.96 7.25
CA MET A 137 -7.85 1.61 6.24
C MET A 137 -7.72 2.70 5.18
N VAL A 138 -8.84 3.18 4.63
CA VAL A 138 -8.86 4.26 3.61
C VAL A 138 -8.36 5.59 4.17
N HIS A 139 -8.72 5.93 5.41
CA HIS A 139 -8.20 7.13 6.07
C HIS A 139 -6.69 7.06 6.28
N ALA A 140 -6.14 5.90 6.68
CA ALA A 140 -4.70 5.71 6.78
C ALA A 140 -4.01 5.82 5.39
N GLN A 141 -4.62 5.28 4.34
CA GLN A 141 -4.13 5.43 2.97
C GLN A 141 -4.17 6.89 2.49
N ARG A 142 -5.17 7.68 2.90
CA ARG A 142 -5.23 9.11 2.61
C ARG A 142 -4.02 9.86 3.19
N HIS A 143 -3.58 9.50 4.41
CA HIS A 143 -2.36 10.07 4.98
C HIS A 143 -1.12 9.73 4.14
N LEU A 144 -1.00 8.50 3.65
CA LEU A 144 0.07 8.12 2.71
C LEU A 144 0.02 8.93 1.41
N VAL A 145 -1.15 9.05 0.78
CA VAL A 145 -1.33 9.83 -0.46
C VAL A 145 -0.93 11.30 -0.25
N SER A 146 -1.29 11.85 0.91
CA SER A 146 -0.92 13.22 1.31
C SER A 146 0.58 13.35 1.55
N HIS A 147 1.21 12.35 2.18
CA HIS A 147 2.66 12.28 2.39
C HIS A 147 3.44 12.25 1.07
N LEU A 148 2.91 11.54 0.07
CA LEU A 148 3.47 11.51 -1.29
C LEU A 148 3.18 12.81 -2.07
N GLY A 149 2.52 13.80 -1.46
CA GLY A 149 2.24 15.12 -2.03
C GLY A 149 1.17 15.10 -3.12
N ILE A 150 0.29 14.10 -3.14
CA ILE A 150 -0.73 13.95 -4.18
C ILE A 150 -2.07 14.48 -3.66
N ASP A 151 -2.56 15.56 -4.28
CA ASP A 151 -3.84 16.16 -3.89
C ASP A 151 -5.04 15.40 -4.45
N LYS A 152 -4.89 14.83 -5.65
CA LYS A 152 -5.95 14.09 -6.35
C LYS A 152 -5.36 12.92 -7.12
N LEU A 153 -5.82 11.72 -6.80
CA LEU A 153 -5.49 10.50 -7.55
C LEU A 153 -6.16 10.55 -8.93
N LEU A 154 -5.45 10.05 -9.94
CA LEU A 154 -6.00 9.80 -11.27
C LEU A 154 -7.12 8.74 -11.20
N THR A 155 -6.85 7.66 -10.46
CA THR A 155 -7.81 6.60 -10.23
C THR A 155 -7.47 5.79 -8.98
N VAL A 156 -8.48 5.09 -8.47
CA VAL A 156 -8.40 4.12 -7.37
C VAL A 156 -8.93 2.81 -7.89
N VAL A 157 -8.21 1.71 -7.65
CA VAL A 157 -8.59 0.39 -8.14
C VAL A 157 -8.38 -0.67 -7.07
N GLY A 158 -9.34 -1.58 -6.96
CA GLY A 158 -9.24 -2.73 -6.07
C GLY A 158 -10.30 -3.77 -6.39
N GLY A 159 -9.98 -5.04 -6.11
CA GLY A 159 -10.89 -6.17 -6.22
C GLY A 159 -11.16 -6.81 -4.86
N SER A 160 -12.33 -7.45 -4.68
CA SER A 160 -12.72 -8.09 -3.42
C SER A 160 -12.69 -7.08 -2.24
N MET A 161 -11.96 -7.35 -1.16
CA MET A 161 -11.73 -6.38 -0.07
C MET A 161 -11.13 -5.05 -0.58
N GLY A 162 -10.29 -5.10 -1.62
CA GLY A 162 -9.79 -3.90 -2.29
C GLY A 162 -10.89 -3.08 -2.97
N GLY A 163 -11.93 -3.75 -3.47
CA GLY A 163 -13.10 -3.08 -4.06
C GLY A 163 -13.97 -2.41 -2.99
N MET A 164 -14.08 -3.00 -1.80
CA MET A 164 -14.74 -2.35 -0.65
C MET A 164 -14.01 -1.06 -0.27
N GLN A 165 -12.67 -1.09 -0.24
CA GLN A 165 -11.86 0.10 0.03
C GLN A 165 -12.01 1.15 -1.08
N ALA A 166 -12.06 0.75 -2.35
CA ALA A 166 -12.18 1.69 -3.49
C ALA A 166 -13.52 2.46 -3.53
N ILE A 167 -14.60 1.87 -2.99
CA ILE A 167 -15.93 2.48 -2.94
C ILE A 167 -16.09 3.42 -1.73
N GLN A 168 -15.32 3.19 -0.67
CA GLN A 168 -15.44 3.90 0.61
C GLN A 168 -14.91 5.34 0.55
#